data_AF-A0A7X9DMT8-F1
#
_entry.id   AF-A0A7X9DMT8-F1
#
_cell.length_a   1.000
_cell.length_b   1.000
_cell.length_c   1.000
_cell.angle_alpha   90.00
_cell.angle_beta   90.00
_cell.angle_gamma   90.00
#
_symmetry.space_group_name_H-M   'P 1'
#
loop_
_entity.id
_entity.type
_entity.pdbx_description
1 polymer ?
#
loop_
_entity_poly.entity_id
_entity_poly.type
_entity_poly.pdbx_seq_one_letter_code
_entity_poly.pdbx_strand_id
1 'polypeptide(L)' 'MNQAVVFMCPEKIRRGYYQVHITLLSENPSSLPQHGLTELHVKMLEQAIRREPSLWLWSHRRWKYSKNT' A
#
# COMPACT_ATOMS: atom_id res chain seq x y z
N MET A 1 -15.11 -5.25 13.28
CA MET A 1 -13.98 -6.20 13.38
C MET A 1 -12.74 -5.41 13.77
N ASN A 2 -12.07 -5.82 14.85
CA ASN A 2 -10.78 -5.24 15.27
C ASN A 2 -9.73 -6.36 15.17
N GLN A 3 -9.04 -6.41 14.04
CA GLN A 3 -8.03 -7.42 13.73
C GLN A 3 -6.77 -6.73 13.25
N ALA A 4 -5.61 -7.33 13.49
CA ALA A 4 -4.35 -6.81 13.01
C ALA A 4 -4.37 -6.65 11.48
N VAL A 5 -3.94 -5.49 11.01
CA VAL A 5 -3.84 -5.16 9.60
C VAL A 5 -2.36 -5.10 9.22
N VAL A 6 -2.01 -5.78 8.14
CA VAL A 6 -0.66 -5.82 7.60
C VAL A 6 -0.64 -5.30 6.16
N PHE A 7 0.47 -4.71 5.76
CA PHE A 7 0.78 -4.33 4.38
C PHE A 7 1.68 -5.38 3.75
N MET A 8 1.29 -5.86 2.57
CA MET A 8 2.05 -6.82 1.80
C MET A 8 2.73 -6.11 0.64
N CYS A 9 4.06 -6.17 0.58
CA CYS A 9 4.85 -5.59 -0.50
C CYS A 9 5.69 -6.67 -1.18
N PRO A 10 5.28 -7.16 -2.36
CA PRO A 10 6.12 -8.03 -3.16
C PRO A 10 7.33 -7.25 -3.70
N GLU A 11 8.45 -7.94 -3.79
CA GLU A 11 9.72 -7.49 -4.37
C GLU A 11 10.19 -8.55 -5.35
N LYS A 12 10.54 -8.13 -6.57
CA LYS A 12 10.99 -9.04 -7.61
C LYS A 12 12.51 -9.21 -7.53
N ILE A 13 12.96 -10.36 -7.03
CA ILE A 13 14.40 -10.65 -6.93
C ILE A 13 14.98 -11.05 -8.29
N ARG A 14 14.27 -11.91 -9.03
CA ARG A 14 14.62 -12.33 -10.39
C ARG A 14 13.40 -12.95 -11.10
N ARG A 15 13.53 -13.31 -12.38
CA ARG A 15 12.42 -13.92 -13.14
C ARG A 15 11.88 -15.17 -12.44
N GLY A 16 10.61 -15.13 -12.02
CA GLY A 16 9.93 -16.22 -11.33
C GLY A 16 10.19 -16.33 -9.83
N TYR A 17 10.99 -15.43 -9.24
CA TYR A 17 11.30 -15.43 -7.81
C TYR A 17 10.93 -14.08 -7.20
N TYR A 18 10.01 -14.13 -6.26
CA TYR A 18 9.53 -12.96 -5.53
C TYR A 18 9.75 -13.17 -4.04
N GLN A 19 10.11 -12.09 -3.36
CA GLN A 19 10.10 -12.02 -1.92
C GLN A 19 8.93 -11.13 -1.50
N VAL A 20 8.26 -11.48 -0.41
CA VAL A 20 7.13 -10.69 0.10
C VAL A 20 7.52 -10.14 1.46
N HIS A 21 7.49 -8.82 1.58
CA HIS A 21 7.65 -8.14 2.86
C HIS A 21 6.26 -7.91 3.45
N ILE A 22 6.08 -8.36 4.70
CA ILE A 22 4.83 -8.17 5.45
C ILE A 22 5.14 -7.21 6.58
N THR A 23 4.52 -6.03 6.55
CA THR A 23 4.70 -4.99 7.57
C THR A 23 3.41 -4.81 8.34
N LEU A 24 3.46 -4.88 9.67
CA LEU A 24 2.31 -4.56 10.51
C LEU A 24 1.95 -3.07 10.38
N LEU A 25 0.70 -2.77 9.99
CA LEU A 25 0.18 -1.41 9.93
C LEU A 25 -0.50 -1.01 11.24
N SER A 26 -1.26 -1.92 11.84
CA SER A 26 -1.96 -1.67 13.10
C SER A 26 -2.42 -2.99 13.72
N GLU A 27 -2.16 -3.20 15.01
CA GLU A 27 -2.76 -4.33 15.77
C GLU A 27 -4.23 -4.06 16.11
N ASN A 28 -4.59 -2.80 16.27
CA ASN A 28 -5.90 -2.33 16.71
C ASN A 28 -6.42 -1.22 15.76
N PRO A 29 -6.83 -1.56 14.53
CA PRO A 29 -7.29 -0.55 13.57
C PRO A 29 -8.50 0.26 14.06
N SER A 30 -9.29 -0.27 15.00
CA SER A 30 -10.43 0.44 15.59
C SER A 30 -10.03 1.62 16.47
N SER A 31 -8.77 1.73 16.92
CA SER A 31 -8.30 2.89 17.69
C SER A 31 -7.75 4.02 16.81
N LEU A 32 -7.67 3.81 15.49
CA LEU A 32 -7.16 4.82 14.57
C LEU A 32 -8.23 5.90 14.31
N PRO A 33 -7.80 7.16 14.08
CA PRO A 33 -8.72 8.21 13.66
C PRO A 33 -9.39 7.84 12.34
N GLN A 34 -10.50 8.52 12.03
CA GLN A 34 -11.20 8.33 10.77
C GLN A 34 -10.22 8.48 9.59
N HIS A 35 -10.20 7.48 8.69
CA HIS A 35 -9.26 7.34 7.57
C HIS A 35 -7.78 7.06 7.91
N GLY A 36 -7.39 7.01 9.18
CA GLY A 36 -5.99 6.82 9.59
C GLY A 36 -5.36 5.53 9.05
N LEU A 37 -6.13 4.42 8.99
CA LEU A 37 -5.64 3.18 8.39
C LEU A 37 -5.37 3.33 6.89
N THR A 38 -6.26 4.03 6.17
CA THR A 38 -6.11 4.30 4.74
C THR A 38 -4.87 5.15 4.49
N GLU A 39 -4.62 6.18 5.30
CA GLU A 39 -3.44 7.02 5.19
C GLU A 39 -2.14 6.24 5.40
N LEU A 40 -2.08 5.37 6.41
CA LEU A 40 -0.95 4.47 6.64
C LEU A 40 -0.70 3.57 5.43
N HIS A 41 -1.77 2.98 4.89
CA HIS A 41 -1.69 2.13 3.70
C HIS A 41 -1.18 2.90 2.48
N VAL A 42 -1.70 4.11 2.23
CA VAL A 42 -1.27 4.96 1.10
C VAL A 42 0.19 5.37 1.23
N LYS A 43 0.67 5.70 2.44
CA LYS A 43 2.10 6.01 2.68
C LYS A 43 3.00 4.83 2.36
N MET A 44 2.64 3.62 2.81
CA MET A 44 3.42 2.41 2.50
C MET A 44 3.39 2.09 1.00
N LEU A 45 2.23 2.25 0.36
CA LEU A 45 2.08 2.05 -1.07
C LEU A 45 2.92 3.04 -1.88
N GLU A 46 2.93 4.31 -1.50
CA GLU A 46 3.75 5.34 -2.14
C GLU A 46 5.24 5.00 -2.05
N GLN A 47 5.72 4.57 -0.87
CA GLN A 47 7.09 4.11 -0.70
C GLN A 47 7.42 2.92 -1.60
N ALA A 48 6.52 1.93 -1.70
CA ALA A 48 6.69 0.77 -2.57
C ALA A 48 6.77 1.16 -4.06
N ILE A 49 5.90 2.07 -4.51
CA ILE A 49 5.90 2.57 -5.90
C ILE A 49 7.18 3.36 -6.19
N ARG A 50 7.63 4.22 -5.26
CA ARG A 50 8.88 4.98 -5.43
C ARG A 50 10.11 4.07 -5.50
N ARG A 51 10.11 2.97 -4.73
CA ARG A 51 11.19 1.97 -4.74
C ARG A 51 11.27 1.23 -6.07
N GLU A 52 10.15 0.77 -6.61
CA GLU A 52 10.12 0.01 -7.86
C GLU A 52 8.94 0.42 -8.76
N PRO A 53 9.03 1.58 -9.43
CA PRO A 53 7.89 2.14 -10.17
C PRO A 53 7.48 1.28 -11.36
N SER A 54 8.40 0.49 -11.93
CA SER A 54 8.13 -0.40 -13.07
C SER A 54 7.13 -1.52 -12.74
N LEU A 55 6.99 -1.91 -11.48
CA LEU A 55 6.02 -2.92 -11.04
C LEU A 55 4.63 -2.35 -10.78
N TRP A 56 4.47 -1.02 -10.80
CA TRP A 56 3.17 -0.39 -10.63
C TRP A 56 2.34 -0.43 -11.91
N LEU A 57 1.04 -0.68 -11.77
CA LEU A 57 0.09 -0.71 -12.89
C LEU A 57 -0.31 0.72 -13.31
N TRP A 58 0.57 1.39 -14.05
CA TRP A 58 0.37 2.77 -14.55
C TRP A 58 -0.82 2.94 -15.51
N SER A 59 -1.28 1.85 -16.12
CA SER A 59 -2.46 1.87 -17.00
C SER A 59 -3.76 2.16 -16.25
N HIS A 60 -3.78 2.00 -14.92
CA HIS A 60 -4.96 2.26 -14.12
C HIS A 60 -5.20 3.77 -13.92
N ARG A 61 -6.36 4.28 -14.35
CA ARG A 61 -6.80 5.67 -14.13
C ARG A 61 -7.24 5.92 -12.68
N ARG A 62 -6.29 5.87 -11.74
CA ARG A 62 -6.53 6.04 -10.29
C ARG A 62 -7.12 7.43 -9.96
N TRP A 63 -6.66 8.47 -10.64
CA TRP A 63 -7.03 9.87 -10.32
C TRP A 63 -8.19 10.42 -11.14
N LYS A 64 -9.08 9.55 -11.64
CA LYS A 64 -10.23 9.94 -12.46
C LYS A 64 -11.23 10.86 -11.76
N TYR A 65 -11.23 10.87 -10.43
CA TYR A 65 -12.11 11.72 -9.60
C TYR A 65 -11.34 12.82 -8.85
N SER A 66 -10.14 13.18 -9.30
CA SER A 66 -9.47 14.35 -8.75
C SER A 66 -10.30 15.59 -9.07
N LYS A 67 -10.76 16.32 -8.04
CA LYS A 67 -11.40 17.61 -8.24
C LYS A 67 -10.31 18.57 -8.71
N ASN A 68 -10.42 19.03 -9.97
CA ASN A 68 -9.69 20.22 -10.41
C ASN A 68 -10.35 21.40 -9.69
N THR A 69 -9.77 21.84 -8.59
CA THR A 69 -10.12 23.11 -7.93
C THR A 69 -8.83 23.88 -7.79
#